data_AF-R7S0H9-F1
#
_entry.id   AF-R7S0H9-F1
#
_cell.length_a   1.000
_cell.length_b   1.000
_cell.length_c   1.000
_cell.angle_alpha   90.00
_cell.angle_beta   90.00
_cell.angle_gamma   90.00
#
_symmetry.space_group_name_H-M   'P 1'
#
loop_
_entity.id
_entity.type
_entity.pdbx_description
1 polymer ?
#
loop_
_entity_poly.entity_id
_entity_poly.type
_entity_poly.pdbx_seq_one_letter_code
_entity_poly.pdbx_strand_id
1 'polypeptide(L)'
;MGYARINHTILRRLSKAVEADPEGDLEGILHNLYTSYPRLRAASDRKAKKLALLEKNIDKLAPSTVTNAPSTTKGLSPPSFLKAVDHDTVEVVVPLEAEVISVLRSEGTPGQPISEAILQLLRSRPPLYACGGACVIPLSDTVVAKFSDEDCRCEIAMLQFLDTHVPTVNAPKFLGLANVGPRACMFMTRLSGETLEKRWPDLCDSQKRQVRDLLDKMLHSLRTFELPAGSPFGSVTEQRICKDTRQSTHRSIPNSITTEQQFNEFISTCNSSRVAPRYRNWISSLLRTNHRILLTHGDLHPANIIVHTDDDARISVGIIDWEMAGYYPEYWEMLKALNTRAVDDRSDWWDWLPPSILGYDIEVVIDRYMEKALGLWCKNGYHLWQFGDAGWIEPQRDSIFHVSFSIAASTAEAWIRLPMPTATLAVAIYRPQENSKSHWALWLSVTTDGVVEDIIYHAAGEPGALALEIRHHNPRQSRRISQIIYVSDLDSERDIQEVRDIMDSQPLLNDIPVWGCQDWVMEALDTMDEEEVLDTTWPEAKEQLMAVFKN
;
A
#
# COMPACT_ATOMS: atom_id res chain seq x y z
N MET A 1 -17.51 9.61 20.66
CA MET A 1 -18.22 8.34 20.40
C MET A 1 -18.24 7.40 21.62
N GLY A 2 -18.50 7.87 22.84
CA GLY A 2 -18.37 7.03 24.04
C GLY A 2 -19.66 6.36 24.51
N TYR A 3 -20.77 7.11 24.47
CA TYR A 3 -22.07 6.67 25.01
C TYR A 3 -22.92 5.91 24.00
N ALA A 4 -22.74 6.18 22.70
CA ALA A 4 -23.51 5.53 21.63
C ALA A 4 -23.30 4.00 21.61
N ARG A 5 -22.06 3.53 21.82
CA ARG A 5 -21.70 2.10 21.92
C ARG A 5 -22.35 1.43 23.13
N ILE A 6 -22.23 2.05 24.31
CA ILE A 6 -22.82 1.53 25.55
C ILE A 6 -24.35 1.44 25.41
N ASN A 7 -24.98 2.48 24.85
CA ASN A 7 -26.42 2.50 24.66
C ASN A 7 -26.89 1.42 23.67
N HIS A 8 -26.13 1.15 22.59
CA HIS A 8 -26.44 0.05 21.66
C HIS A 8 -26.31 -1.33 22.33
N THR A 9 -25.27 -1.56 23.13
CA THR A 9 -25.09 -2.82 23.87
C THR A 9 -26.25 -3.06 24.85
N ILE A 10 -26.69 -2.02 25.55
CA ILE A 10 -27.83 -2.10 26.47
C ILE A 10 -29.13 -2.40 25.72
N LEU A 11 -29.37 -1.69 24.62
CA LEU A 11 -30.58 -1.87 23.81
C LEU A 11 -30.66 -3.28 23.21
N ARG A 12 -29.52 -3.83 22.77
CA ARG A 12 -29.42 -5.21 22.27
C ARG A 12 -29.71 -6.23 23.36
N ARG A 13 -29.23 -6.02 24.59
CA ARG A 13 -29.50 -6.90 25.74
C ARG A 13 -30.98 -6.92 26.12
N LEU A 14 -31.62 -5.75 26.14
CA LEU A 14 -33.07 -5.66 26.38
C LEU A 14 -33.87 -6.30 25.24
N SER A 15 -33.49 -6.06 23.99
CA SER A 15 -34.17 -6.63 22.83
C SER A 15 -34.12 -8.15 22.83
N LYS A 16 -32.94 -8.74 23.09
CA LYS A 16 -32.79 -10.20 23.19
C LYS A 16 -33.60 -10.82 24.33
N ALA A 17 -33.70 -10.14 25.47
CA ALA A 17 -34.48 -10.63 26.60
C ALA A 17 -35.99 -10.68 26.27
N VAL A 18 -36.50 -9.62 25.62
CA VAL A 18 -37.90 -9.52 25.19
C VAL A 18 -38.19 -10.50 24.05
N GLU A 19 -37.25 -10.71 23.13
CA GLU A 19 -37.39 -11.72 22.06
C GLU A 19 -37.44 -13.15 22.61
N ALA A 20 -36.72 -13.42 23.70
CA ALA A 20 -36.67 -14.74 24.33
C ALA A 20 -37.92 -15.06 25.16
N ASP A 21 -38.42 -14.08 25.92
CA ASP A 21 -39.67 -14.19 26.68
C ASP A 21 -40.40 -12.85 26.70
N PRO A 22 -41.36 -12.64 25.80
CA PRO A 22 -42.10 -11.37 25.68
C PRO A 22 -42.98 -11.06 26.90
N GLU A 23 -43.35 -12.06 27.71
CA GLU A 23 -44.14 -11.91 28.93
C GLU A 23 -43.27 -11.99 30.20
N GLY A 24 -41.96 -12.20 30.05
CA GLY A 24 -41.01 -12.39 31.13
C GLY A 24 -40.75 -11.13 31.95
N ASP A 25 -40.53 -11.32 33.25
CA ASP A 25 -40.19 -10.22 34.16
C ASP A 25 -38.77 -9.70 33.88
N LEU A 26 -38.69 -8.45 33.41
CA LEU A 26 -37.45 -7.78 33.06
C LEU A 26 -36.76 -7.11 34.25
N GLU A 27 -37.32 -7.15 35.47
CA GLU A 27 -36.79 -6.46 36.66
C GLU A 27 -35.31 -6.80 36.91
N GLY A 28 -34.94 -8.08 36.83
CA GLY A 28 -33.56 -8.51 37.05
C GLY A 28 -32.58 -7.97 36.00
N ILE A 29 -32.98 -7.93 34.73
CA ILE A 29 -32.15 -7.43 33.64
C ILE A 29 -32.01 -5.91 33.73
N LEU A 30 -33.11 -5.21 34.01
CA LEU A 30 -33.10 -3.76 34.23
C LEU A 30 -32.23 -3.39 35.44
N HIS A 31 -32.28 -4.15 36.53
CA HIS A 31 -31.44 -3.94 37.70
C HIS A 31 -29.95 -4.15 37.39
N ASN A 32 -29.61 -5.19 36.63
CA ASN A 32 -28.22 -5.46 36.22
C ASN A 32 -27.67 -4.40 35.26
N LEU A 33 -28.49 -3.92 34.32
CA LEU A 33 -28.13 -2.82 33.43
C LEU A 33 -27.95 -1.52 34.24
N TYR A 34 -28.85 -1.24 35.17
CA TYR A 34 -28.77 -0.08 36.06
C TYR A 34 -27.51 -0.08 36.93
N THR A 35 -27.12 -1.24 37.48
CA THR A 35 -25.93 -1.36 38.35
C THR A 35 -24.61 -1.35 37.59
N SER A 36 -24.59 -1.87 36.36
CA SER A 36 -23.37 -1.92 35.52
C SER A 36 -23.13 -0.63 34.72
N TYR A 37 -24.17 0.12 34.37
CA TYR A 37 -24.07 1.33 33.55
C TYR A 37 -23.14 2.41 34.11
N PRO A 38 -23.12 2.72 35.42
CA PRO A 38 -22.20 3.71 35.98
C PRO A 38 -20.71 3.36 35.76
N ARG A 39 -20.36 2.07 35.76
CA ARG A 39 -18.98 1.62 35.53
C ARG A 39 -18.56 1.77 34.06
N LEU A 40 -19.44 1.37 33.15
CA LEU A 40 -19.25 1.53 31.69
C LEU A 40 -19.14 3.01 31.32
N ARG A 41 -19.99 3.85 31.92
CA ARG A 41 -19.93 5.31 31.80
C ARG A 41 -18.58 5.87 32.26
N ALA A 42 -18.15 5.51 33.47
CA ALA A 42 -16.90 6.01 34.04
C ALA A 42 -15.65 5.59 33.24
N ALA A 43 -15.68 4.44 32.56
CA ALA A 43 -14.62 4.04 31.63
C ALA A 43 -14.62 4.92 30.36
N SER A 44 -15.80 5.19 29.80
CA SER A 44 -15.99 6.07 28.64
C SER A 44 -15.56 7.51 28.92
N ASP A 45 -15.91 8.05 30.10
CA ASP A 45 -15.54 9.41 30.53
C ASP A 45 -14.03 9.55 30.76
N ARG A 46 -13.37 8.50 31.27
CA ARG A 46 -11.90 8.47 31.41
C ARG A 46 -11.20 8.53 30.05
N LYS A 47 -11.72 7.80 29.06
CA LYS A 47 -11.23 7.85 27.67
C LYS A 47 -11.44 9.22 27.04
N ALA A 48 -12.60 9.84 27.25
CA ALA A 48 -12.90 11.20 26.77
C ALA A 48 -12.02 12.28 27.43
N LYS A 49 -11.77 12.19 28.74
CA LYS A 49 -10.85 13.12 29.44
C LYS A 49 -9.41 13.00 28.93
N LYS A 50 -8.95 11.80 28.61
CA LYS A 50 -7.61 11.59 28.03
C LYS A 50 -7.51 12.21 26.64
N LEU A 51 -8.57 12.13 25.84
CA LEU A 51 -8.67 12.74 24.51
C LEU A 51 -8.71 14.28 24.58
N ALA A 52 -9.50 14.85 25.49
CA ALA A 52 -9.56 16.30 25.70
C ALA A 52 -8.23 16.89 26.22
N LEU A 53 -7.45 16.12 26.98
CA LEU A 53 -6.11 16.54 27.42
C LEU A 53 -5.11 16.57 26.25
N LEU A 54 -5.28 15.68 25.26
CA LEU A 54 -4.49 15.66 24.03
C LEU A 54 -4.86 16.86 23.12
N GLU A 55 -6.15 17.16 22.96
CA GLU A 55 -6.64 18.31 22.18
C GLU A 55 -6.17 19.65 22.78
N LYS A 56 -6.18 19.80 24.10
CA LYS A 56 -5.72 21.04 24.76
C LYS A 56 -4.23 21.33 24.59
N ASN A 57 -3.43 20.32 24.23
CA ASN A 57 -2.02 20.50 23.89
C ASN A 57 -1.81 20.90 22.41
N ILE A 58 -2.81 20.71 21.55
CA ILE A 58 -2.81 21.10 20.14
C ILE A 58 -3.12 22.60 19.99
N ASP A 59 -4.05 23.14 20.77
CA ASP A 59 -4.40 24.57 20.73
C ASP A 59 -3.26 25.52 21.17
N LYS A 60 -2.25 25.00 21.88
CA LYS A 60 -1.05 25.76 22.22
C LYS A 60 -0.08 25.97 21.04
N LEU A 61 -0.37 25.40 19.87
CA LEU A 61 0.46 25.45 18.66
C LEU A 61 -0.12 26.31 17.52
N ALA A 62 -1.22 27.06 17.73
CA ALA A 62 -1.66 28.07 16.77
C ALA A 62 -0.80 29.36 16.87
N PRO A 63 -0.47 30.02 15.73
CA PRO A 63 0.73 30.84 15.61
C PRO A 63 0.54 32.24 16.22
N SER A 64 1.26 32.50 17.32
CA SER A 64 1.54 33.85 17.76
C SER A 64 2.80 34.35 17.03
N THR A 65 2.65 35.44 16.28
CA THR A 65 3.70 36.24 15.65
C THR A 65 4.99 36.31 16.47
N VAL A 66 6.03 35.58 16.06
CA VAL A 66 7.43 35.85 16.45
C VAL A 66 8.36 35.46 15.30
N THR A 67 8.96 36.49 14.74
CA THR A 67 10.19 36.54 13.96
C THR A 67 11.29 35.62 14.49
N ASN A 68 12.01 34.98 13.56
CA ASN A 68 13.24 34.19 13.73
C ASN A 68 13.07 32.82 14.41
N ALA A 69 13.00 31.76 13.60
CA ALA A 69 13.34 30.40 13.98
C ALA A 69 14.28 29.78 12.93
N PRO A 70 15.18 28.86 13.32
CA PRO A 70 16.43 28.60 12.64
C PRO A 70 16.29 27.55 11.52
N SER A 71 16.98 27.78 10.42
CA SER A 71 17.15 26.84 9.31
C SER A 71 17.94 25.61 9.74
N THR A 72 17.28 24.47 9.96
CA THR A 72 17.94 23.16 9.94
C THR A 72 17.02 22.12 9.31
N THR A 73 16.98 22.08 7.98
CA THR A 73 16.51 20.91 7.23
C THR A 73 17.49 19.76 7.45
N LYS A 74 17.07 18.67 8.11
CA LYS A 74 17.85 17.43 8.15
C LYS A 74 17.89 16.84 6.74
N GLY A 75 19.07 16.79 6.11
CA GLY A 75 19.24 16.19 4.79
C GLY A 75 19.00 14.67 4.80
N LEU A 76 18.62 14.11 3.65
CA LEU A 76 18.54 12.66 3.44
C LEU A 76 19.93 12.04 3.64
N SER A 77 19.96 10.85 4.27
CA SER A 77 21.19 10.08 4.47
C SER A 77 21.28 8.94 3.46
N PRO A 78 22.49 8.56 2.99
CA PRO A 78 22.66 7.40 2.12
C PRO A 78 22.12 6.11 2.73
N PRO A 79 21.71 5.14 1.89
CA PRO A 79 21.24 3.83 2.35
C PRO A 79 22.22 3.15 3.32
N SER A 80 21.68 2.60 4.42
CA SER A 80 22.46 1.94 5.48
C SER A 80 23.33 0.79 4.96
N PHE A 81 22.83 0.01 3.99
CA PHE A 81 23.56 -1.13 3.44
C PHE A 81 24.93 -0.74 2.86
N LEU A 82 25.07 0.47 2.30
CA LEU A 82 26.33 0.95 1.73
C LEU A 82 27.47 1.00 2.76
N LYS A 83 27.16 1.10 4.05
CA LYS A 83 28.18 1.09 5.13
C LYS A 83 28.86 -0.28 5.27
N ALA A 84 28.17 -1.37 4.93
CA ALA A 84 28.66 -2.73 5.08
C ALA A 84 29.29 -3.31 3.81
N VAL A 85 29.11 -2.66 2.65
CA VAL A 85 29.63 -3.15 1.36
C VAL A 85 31.15 -2.97 1.28
N ASP A 86 31.88 -4.01 0.91
CA ASP A 86 33.31 -3.91 0.63
C ASP A 86 33.55 -3.51 -0.83
N HIS A 87 34.57 -2.69 -1.11
CA HIS A 87 34.94 -2.29 -2.47
C HIS A 87 35.27 -3.49 -3.37
N ASP A 88 35.76 -4.60 -2.82
CA ASP A 88 36.04 -5.83 -3.56
C ASP A 88 34.77 -6.53 -4.06
N THR A 89 33.61 -6.19 -3.48
CA THR A 89 32.30 -6.71 -3.88
C THR A 89 31.58 -5.84 -4.91
N VAL A 90 32.20 -4.72 -5.33
CA VAL A 90 31.65 -3.88 -6.38
C VAL A 90 32.09 -4.41 -7.74
N GLU A 91 31.12 -4.86 -8.52
CA GLU A 91 31.33 -5.46 -9.83
C GLU A 91 30.73 -4.57 -10.91
N VAL A 92 31.53 -4.11 -11.87
CA VAL A 92 31.02 -3.38 -13.04
C VAL A 92 30.45 -4.39 -14.02
N VAL A 93 29.12 -4.42 -14.13
CA VAL A 93 28.36 -5.36 -14.99
C VAL A 93 28.32 -4.85 -16.43
N VAL A 94 28.07 -3.54 -16.58
CA VAL A 94 28.10 -2.84 -17.87
C VAL A 94 29.14 -1.74 -17.77
N PRO A 95 30.09 -1.64 -18.73
CA PRO A 95 31.15 -0.65 -18.70
C PRO A 95 30.65 0.76 -18.41
N LEU A 96 31.39 1.48 -17.56
CA LEU A 96 31.08 2.87 -17.22
C LEU A 96 31.56 3.80 -18.33
N GLU A 97 30.70 4.72 -18.73
CA GLU A 97 31.02 5.75 -19.73
C GLU A 97 32.10 6.71 -19.22
N ALA A 98 32.78 7.38 -20.16
CA ALA A 98 33.91 8.27 -19.86
C ALA A 98 33.54 9.39 -18.87
N GLU A 99 32.29 9.88 -18.91
CA GLU A 99 31.77 10.89 -18.01
C GLU A 99 31.76 10.41 -16.54
N VAL A 100 31.26 9.18 -16.29
CA VAL A 100 31.26 8.58 -14.95
C VAL A 100 32.69 8.39 -14.48
N ILE A 101 33.57 7.83 -15.33
CA ILE A 101 34.98 7.63 -14.99
C ILE A 101 35.66 8.97 -14.66
N SER A 102 35.35 10.04 -15.38
CA SER A 102 35.87 11.38 -15.12
C SER A 102 35.44 11.88 -13.73
N VAL A 103 34.15 11.77 -13.40
CA VAL A 103 33.62 12.13 -12.07
C VAL A 103 34.32 11.33 -10.98
N LEU A 104 34.38 10.00 -11.10
CA LEU A 104 35.01 9.12 -10.13
C LEU A 104 36.50 9.43 -9.89
N ARG A 105 37.23 9.86 -10.93
CA ARG A 105 38.65 10.23 -10.83
C ARG A 105 38.88 11.63 -10.28
N SER A 106 38.00 12.58 -10.61
CA SER A 106 38.13 13.98 -10.20
C SER A 106 37.73 14.20 -8.73
N GLU A 107 36.68 13.53 -8.29
CA GLU A 107 36.15 13.63 -6.92
C GLU A 107 36.76 12.57 -5.99
N GLY A 108 37.53 11.64 -6.55
CA GLY A 108 38.14 10.52 -5.86
C GLY A 108 39.59 10.74 -5.42
N THR A 109 40.11 9.84 -4.60
CA THR A 109 41.52 9.84 -4.18
C THR A 109 42.43 9.39 -5.35
N PRO A 110 43.54 10.09 -5.65
CA PRO A 110 44.42 9.72 -6.77
C PRO A 110 44.96 8.28 -6.65
N GLY A 111 44.82 7.51 -7.72
CA GLY A 111 45.30 6.12 -7.77
C GLY A 111 44.38 5.08 -7.13
N GLN A 112 43.23 5.49 -6.59
CA GLN A 112 42.26 4.55 -6.01
C GLN A 112 41.56 3.69 -7.08
N PRO A 113 41.19 2.45 -6.75
CA PRO A 113 40.33 1.63 -7.61
C PRO A 113 38.97 2.29 -7.90
N ILE A 114 38.41 2.00 -9.08
CA ILE A 114 37.08 2.51 -9.49
C ILE A 114 35.99 2.06 -8.52
N SER A 115 36.06 0.81 -8.03
CA SER A 115 35.13 0.26 -7.05
C SER A 115 35.13 1.05 -5.73
N GLU A 116 36.32 1.44 -5.26
CA GLU A 116 36.47 2.26 -4.06
C GLU A 116 35.94 3.67 -4.27
N ALA A 117 36.24 4.28 -5.43
CA ALA A 117 35.72 5.60 -5.80
C ALA A 117 34.18 5.64 -5.82
N ILE A 118 33.55 4.60 -6.38
CA ILE A 118 32.09 4.46 -6.39
C ILE A 118 31.56 4.46 -4.94
N LEU A 119 32.07 3.58 -4.08
CA LEU A 119 31.60 3.51 -2.69
C LEU A 119 31.85 4.80 -1.92
N GLN A 120 33.00 5.44 -2.10
CA GLN A 120 33.34 6.71 -1.44
C GLN A 120 32.30 7.79 -1.76
N LEU A 121 31.94 7.96 -3.03
CA LEU A 121 30.95 8.96 -3.42
C LEU A 121 29.54 8.59 -2.97
N LEU A 122 29.14 7.33 -3.14
CA LEU A 122 27.81 6.86 -2.70
C LEU A 122 27.60 7.03 -1.19
N ARG A 123 28.65 6.89 -0.38
CA ARG A 123 28.60 7.06 1.08
C ARG A 123 28.64 8.51 1.55
N SER A 124 29.24 9.39 0.77
CA SER A 124 29.51 10.78 1.19
C SER A 124 28.43 11.76 0.73
N ARG A 125 27.67 11.43 -0.31
CA ARG A 125 26.70 12.36 -0.92
C ARG A 125 25.28 12.09 -0.42
N PRO A 126 24.54 13.12 0.04
CA PRO A 126 23.15 12.94 0.43
C PRO A 126 22.30 12.56 -0.80
N PRO A 127 21.36 11.61 -0.68
CA PRO A 127 20.43 11.30 -1.75
C PRO A 127 19.57 12.49 -2.16
N LEU A 128 19.25 12.57 -3.46
CA LEU A 128 18.18 13.43 -3.99
C LEU A 128 16.80 12.84 -3.69
N TYR A 129 16.71 11.51 -3.66
CA TYR A 129 15.47 10.77 -3.44
C TYR A 129 15.75 9.46 -2.70
N ALA A 130 14.85 9.09 -1.79
CA ALA A 130 14.87 7.80 -1.10
C ALA A 130 13.46 7.42 -0.66
N CYS A 131 12.88 6.36 -1.23
CA CYS A 131 11.57 5.82 -0.87
C CYS A 131 11.45 4.37 -1.34
N GLY A 132 10.79 3.50 -0.57
CA GLY A 132 10.39 2.17 -1.03
C GLY A 132 11.53 1.31 -1.57
N GLY A 133 12.71 1.39 -0.96
CA GLY A 133 13.92 0.72 -1.42
C GLY A 133 14.66 1.43 -2.56
N ALA A 134 14.00 2.27 -3.34
CA ALA A 134 14.64 3.09 -4.37
C ALA A 134 15.43 4.27 -3.75
N CYS A 135 16.57 4.59 -4.36
CA CYS A 135 17.41 5.69 -3.92
C CYS A 135 18.18 6.31 -5.10
N VAL A 136 18.21 7.64 -5.19
CA VAL A 136 18.97 8.38 -6.20
C VAL A 136 20.01 9.25 -5.52
N ILE A 137 21.29 9.00 -5.80
CA ILE A 137 22.44 9.70 -5.20
C ILE A 137 23.16 10.51 -6.27
N PRO A 138 23.37 11.82 -6.10
CA PRO A 138 24.14 12.63 -7.03
C PRO A 138 25.63 12.37 -6.83
N LEU A 139 26.34 12.00 -7.90
CA LEU A 139 27.79 11.87 -7.88
C LEU A 139 28.47 13.20 -8.27
N SER A 140 27.82 13.96 -9.16
CA SER A 140 28.21 15.30 -9.58
C SER A 140 26.96 16.11 -9.97
N ASP A 141 27.16 17.29 -10.56
CA ASP A 141 26.08 18.07 -11.18
C ASP A 141 25.56 17.46 -12.49
N THR A 142 26.30 16.50 -13.07
CA THR A 142 25.95 15.87 -14.36
C THR A 142 25.69 14.37 -14.26
N VAL A 143 26.00 13.71 -13.14
CA VAL A 143 25.85 12.25 -12.97
C VAL A 143 25.12 11.91 -11.68
N VAL A 144 24.17 10.97 -11.78
CA VAL A 144 23.48 10.34 -10.65
C VAL A 144 23.63 8.82 -10.68
N ALA A 145 23.57 8.20 -9.50
CA ALA A 145 23.48 6.77 -9.29
C ALA A 145 22.09 6.43 -8.74
N LYS A 146 21.39 5.49 -9.39
CA LYS A 146 20.06 5.00 -8.97
C LYS A 146 20.17 3.56 -8.48
N PHE A 147 19.57 3.31 -7.31
CA PHE A 147 19.24 1.99 -6.79
C PHE A 147 17.73 1.81 -6.88
N SER A 148 17.30 0.60 -7.25
CA SER A 148 15.90 0.18 -7.15
C SER A 148 15.86 -1.28 -6.71
N ASP A 149 14.78 -1.66 -6.03
CA ASP A 149 14.45 -3.07 -5.80
C ASP A 149 13.87 -3.72 -7.07
N GLU A 150 13.39 -2.89 -8.00
CA GLU A 150 12.86 -3.33 -9.28
C GLU A 150 13.99 -3.63 -10.27
N ASP A 151 13.72 -4.61 -11.14
CA ASP A 151 14.61 -4.96 -12.24
C ASP A 151 14.86 -3.79 -13.20
N CYS A 152 16.07 -3.24 -13.17
CA CYS A 152 16.50 -2.08 -13.95
C CYS A 152 16.62 -2.36 -15.47
N ARG A 153 16.56 -3.62 -15.94
CA ARG A 153 16.73 -3.94 -17.37
C ARG A 153 15.74 -3.21 -18.28
N CYS A 154 14.49 -3.06 -17.83
CA CYS A 154 13.47 -2.35 -18.61
C CYS A 154 13.79 -0.85 -18.73
N GLU A 155 14.21 -0.22 -17.64
CA GLU A 155 14.56 1.20 -17.63
C GLU A 155 15.81 1.46 -18.46
N ILE A 156 16.86 0.64 -18.32
CA ILE A 156 18.10 0.74 -19.12
C ILE A 156 17.78 0.66 -20.62
N ALA A 157 17.02 -0.35 -21.03
CA ALA A 157 16.65 -0.51 -22.44
C ALA A 157 15.82 0.68 -22.94
N MET A 158 14.97 1.25 -22.07
CA MET A 158 14.19 2.42 -22.43
C MET A 158 15.05 3.66 -22.62
N LEU A 159 15.96 3.97 -21.69
CA LEU A 159 16.86 5.12 -21.82
C LEU A 159 17.74 5.02 -23.07
N GLN A 160 18.24 3.82 -23.39
CA GLN A 160 19.02 3.58 -24.61
C GLN A 160 18.17 3.77 -25.88
N PHE A 161 16.92 3.29 -25.88
CA PHE A 161 15.99 3.50 -26.99
C PHE A 161 15.69 4.98 -27.20
N LEU A 162 15.44 5.75 -26.13
CA LEU A 162 15.18 7.18 -26.23
C LEU A 162 16.38 7.94 -26.80
N ASP A 163 17.59 7.66 -26.31
CA ASP A 163 18.81 8.31 -26.80
C ASP A 163 19.03 8.05 -28.30
N THR A 164 18.71 6.82 -28.75
CA THR A 164 18.95 6.41 -30.15
C THR A 164 17.83 6.83 -31.09
N HIS A 165 16.57 6.79 -30.66
CA HIS A 165 15.41 6.87 -31.56
C HIS A 165 14.53 8.09 -31.31
N VAL A 166 14.57 8.68 -30.12
CA VAL A 166 13.71 9.81 -29.74
C VAL A 166 14.52 10.94 -29.06
N PRO A 167 15.58 11.47 -29.70
CA PRO A 167 16.46 12.46 -29.06
C PRO A 167 15.78 13.80 -28.76
N THR A 168 14.57 14.03 -29.30
CA THR A 168 13.73 15.17 -28.93
C THR A 168 13.19 15.08 -27.51
N VAL A 169 13.18 13.89 -26.92
CA VAL A 169 12.80 13.66 -25.54
C VAL A 169 14.04 13.83 -24.67
N ASN A 170 14.11 14.92 -23.92
CA ASN A 170 15.12 15.13 -22.90
C ASN A 170 14.89 14.18 -21.72
N ALA A 171 15.61 13.06 -21.73
CA ALA A 171 15.61 12.03 -20.68
C ALA A 171 17.05 11.77 -20.20
N PRO A 172 17.25 11.18 -19.01
CA PRO A 172 18.56 10.71 -18.57
C PRO A 172 19.18 9.75 -19.60
N LYS A 173 20.49 9.85 -19.80
CA LYS A 173 21.25 8.90 -20.60
C LYS A 173 21.83 7.84 -19.69
N PHE A 174 21.71 6.58 -20.06
CA PHE A 174 22.35 5.48 -19.34
C PHE A 174 23.87 5.54 -19.54
N LEU A 175 24.64 5.46 -18.44
CA LEU A 175 26.10 5.62 -18.42
C LEU A 175 26.85 4.41 -17.86
N GLY A 176 26.16 3.31 -17.54
CA GLY A 176 26.78 2.08 -17.04
C GLY A 176 26.04 1.48 -15.85
N LEU A 177 26.45 0.27 -15.46
CA LEU A 177 25.82 -0.52 -14.41
C LEU A 177 26.88 -1.22 -13.57
N ALA A 178 26.75 -1.11 -12.25
CA ALA A 178 27.55 -1.90 -11.32
C ALA A 178 26.65 -2.60 -10.30
N ASN A 179 27.05 -3.79 -9.85
CA ASN A 179 26.54 -4.38 -8.63
C ASN A 179 27.32 -3.79 -7.46
N VAL A 180 26.60 -3.25 -6.47
CA VAL A 180 27.18 -2.71 -5.23
C VAL A 180 26.64 -3.56 -4.09
N GLY A 181 27.39 -4.60 -3.73
CA GLY A 181 26.88 -5.67 -2.86
C GLY A 181 25.70 -6.39 -3.53
N PRO A 182 24.54 -6.55 -2.87
CA PRO A 182 23.40 -7.28 -3.43
C PRO A 182 22.53 -6.44 -4.38
N ARG A 183 22.86 -5.16 -4.62
CA ARG A 183 21.98 -4.23 -5.35
C ARG A 183 22.60 -3.73 -6.64
N ALA A 184 21.78 -3.67 -7.69
CA ALA A 184 22.15 -3.03 -8.94
C ALA A 184 22.18 -1.50 -8.76
N CYS A 185 23.25 -0.88 -9.24
CA CYS A 185 23.51 0.55 -9.23
C CYS A 185 23.64 1.03 -10.68
N MET A 186 22.59 1.68 -11.18
CA MET A 186 22.58 2.26 -12.52
C MET A 186 23.14 3.68 -12.47
N PHE A 187 24.11 3.98 -13.34
CA PHE A 187 24.64 5.34 -13.53
C PHE A 187 23.93 5.98 -14.71
N MET A 188 23.50 7.23 -14.56
CA MET A 188 22.84 7.98 -15.63
C MET A 188 23.14 9.47 -15.52
N THR A 189 22.92 10.21 -16.62
CA THR A 189 23.06 11.66 -16.59
C THR A 189 22.02 12.30 -15.66
N ARG A 190 22.44 13.35 -14.97
CA ARG A 190 21.60 14.18 -14.12
C ARG A 190 21.04 15.32 -14.97
N LEU A 191 19.71 15.44 -15.02
CA LEU A 191 19.09 16.62 -15.61
C LEU A 191 19.23 17.80 -14.66
N SER A 192 19.68 18.94 -15.17
CA SER A 192 19.76 20.19 -14.41
C SER A 192 18.37 20.72 -14.12
N GLY A 193 18.13 21.22 -12.90
CA GLY A 193 16.86 21.81 -12.50
C GLY A 193 16.29 21.21 -11.23
N GLU A 194 15.03 21.57 -10.97
CA GLU A 194 14.23 21.06 -9.86
C GLU A 194 13.00 20.33 -10.40
N THR A 195 12.35 19.52 -9.57
CA THR A 195 11.10 18.87 -9.98
C THR A 195 10.03 19.91 -10.29
N LEU A 196 9.18 19.61 -11.27
CA LEU A 196 8.04 20.45 -11.60
C LEU A 196 7.12 20.58 -10.41
N GLU A 197 6.94 19.52 -9.62
CA GLU A 197 6.18 19.56 -8.36
C GLU A 197 6.62 20.70 -7.44
N LYS A 198 7.93 20.89 -7.27
CA LYS A 198 8.48 21.96 -6.43
C LYS A 198 8.36 23.34 -7.08
N ARG A 199 8.57 23.42 -8.40
CA ARG A 199 8.56 24.70 -9.13
C ARG A 199 7.16 25.20 -9.48
N TRP A 200 6.17 24.31 -9.61
CA TRP A 200 4.86 24.61 -10.18
C TRP A 200 4.13 25.78 -9.50
N PRO A 201 4.12 25.91 -8.16
CA PRO A 201 3.46 27.03 -7.49
C PRO A 201 4.04 28.40 -7.85
N ASP A 202 5.32 28.45 -8.25
CA ASP A 202 6.03 29.69 -8.58
C ASP A 202 5.93 30.07 -10.06
N LEU A 203 5.39 29.19 -10.91
CA LEU A 203 5.29 29.45 -12.35
C LEU A 203 4.07 30.32 -12.67
N CYS A 204 4.26 31.36 -13.47
CA CYS A 204 3.14 32.12 -14.02
C CYS A 204 2.50 31.39 -15.22
N ASP A 205 1.29 31.80 -15.62
CA ASP A 205 0.54 31.14 -16.71
C ASP A 205 1.31 31.03 -18.04
N SER A 206 2.15 32.02 -18.39
CA SER A 206 2.97 31.93 -19.59
C SER A 206 4.06 30.87 -19.47
N GLN A 207 4.64 30.71 -18.28
CA GLN A 207 5.63 29.67 -18.00
C GLN A 207 4.99 28.29 -17.93
N LYS A 208 3.83 28.16 -17.27
CA LYS A 208 3.03 26.92 -17.26
C LYS A 208 2.66 26.49 -18.68
N ARG A 209 2.24 27.45 -19.52
CA ARG A 209 1.99 27.20 -20.96
C ARG A 209 3.24 26.72 -21.69
N GLN A 210 4.39 27.34 -21.45
CA GLN A 210 5.66 26.94 -22.05
C GLN A 210 6.05 25.52 -21.64
N VAL A 211 5.93 25.17 -20.35
CA VAL A 211 6.16 23.80 -19.86
C VAL A 211 5.23 22.81 -20.55
N ARG A 212 3.92 23.10 -20.60
CA ARG A 212 2.94 22.28 -21.30
C ARG A 212 3.30 22.07 -22.77
N ASP A 213 3.63 23.13 -23.48
CA ASP A 213 3.91 23.06 -24.92
C ASP A 213 5.24 22.32 -25.21
N LEU A 214 6.22 22.36 -24.29
CA LEU A 214 7.45 21.57 -24.37
C LEU A 214 7.19 20.08 -24.11
N LEU A 215 6.41 19.76 -23.07
CA LEU A 215 5.98 18.40 -22.78
C LEU A 215 5.16 17.81 -23.93
N ASP A 216 4.25 18.59 -24.51
CA ASP A 216 3.43 18.17 -25.63
C ASP A 216 4.26 17.76 -26.84
N LYS A 217 5.33 18.52 -27.16
CA LYS A 217 6.27 18.14 -28.22
C LYS A 217 7.00 16.83 -27.90
N MET A 218 7.47 16.65 -26.66
CA MET A 218 8.16 15.43 -26.24
C MET A 218 7.24 14.21 -26.31
N LEU A 219 6.02 14.32 -25.78
CA LEU A 219 5.03 13.24 -25.78
C LEU A 219 4.50 12.96 -27.19
N HIS A 220 4.34 13.97 -28.04
CA HIS A 220 3.99 13.78 -29.44
C HIS A 220 5.06 12.96 -30.17
N SER A 221 6.34 13.28 -29.97
CA SER A 221 7.46 12.49 -30.53
C SER A 221 7.48 11.03 -30.02
N LEU A 222 7.17 10.78 -28.75
CA LEU A 222 7.02 9.39 -28.26
C LEU A 222 5.88 8.67 -28.97
N ARG A 223 4.74 9.36 -29.12
CA ARG A 223 3.50 8.82 -29.70
C ARG A 223 3.57 8.58 -31.21
N THR A 224 4.66 8.97 -31.89
CA THR A 224 4.92 8.53 -33.27
C THR A 224 5.37 7.07 -33.35
N PHE A 225 5.81 6.49 -32.23
CA PHE A 225 6.17 5.07 -32.13
C PHE A 225 4.92 4.26 -31.83
N GLU A 226 4.20 3.94 -32.90
CA GLU A 226 3.06 3.03 -32.86
C GLU A 226 3.50 1.59 -33.04
N LEU A 227 3.00 0.72 -32.17
CA LEU A 227 3.28 -0.69 -32.19
C LEU A 227 2.44 -1.38 -33.28
N PRO A 228 3.04 -2.17 -34.19
CA PRO A 228 2.28 -2.90 -35.20
C PRO A 228 1.29 -3.89 -34.58
N ALA A 229 0.11 -4.04 -35.20
CA ALA A 229 -0.91 -4.97 -34.75
C ALA A 229 -0.38 -6.40 -34.57
N GLY A 230 -0.74 -7.04 -33.46
CA GLY A 230 -0.28 -8.38 -33.09
C GLY A 230 1.10 -8.44 -32.44
N SER A 231 1.82 -7.32 -32.34
CA SER A 231 3.07 -7.25 -31.58
C SER A 231 2.79 -7.28 -30.07
N PRO A 232 3.71 -7.81 -29.24
CA PRO A 232 3.50 -7.85 -27.81
C PRO A 232 3.60 -6.45 -27.17
N PHE A 233 2.80 -6.18 -26.15
CA PHE A 233 2.75 -4.91 -25.42
C PHE A 233 3.79 -4.90 -24.29
N GLY A 234 4.04 -3.72 -23.71
CA GLY A 234 4.92 -3.54 -22.55
C GLY A 234 6.29 -2.98 -22.91
N SER A 235 7.29 -3.28 -22.08
CA SER A 235 8.67 -2.76 -22.20
C SER A 235 9.26 -2.90 -23.61
N VAL A 236 10.28 -2.09 -23.91
CA VAL A 236 10.98 -2.10 -25.22
C VAL A 236 12.01 -3.23 -25.38
N THR A 237 12.12 -4.09 -24.38
CA THR A 237 13.01 -5.25 -24.36
C THR A 237 12.49 -6.37 -25.28
N GLU A 238 13.35 -7.32 -25.66
CA GLU A 238 12.93 -8.52 -26.42
C GLU A 238 11.87 -9.35 -25.69
N GLN A 239 12.00 -9.41 -24.36
CA GLN A 239 10.98 -9.94 -23.46
C GLN A 239 10.07 -8.79 -23.03
N ARG A 240 9.00 -8.53 -23.77
CA ARG A 240 8.10 -7.43 -23.46
C ARG A 240 7.22 -7.78 -22.27
N ILE A 241 7.28 -6.95 -21.23
CA ILE A 241 6.54 -7.14 -19.99
C ILE A 241 5.70 -5.87 -19.76
N CYS A 242 4.39 -6.06 -19.60
CA CYS A 242 3.51 -4.99 -19.11
C CYS A 242 3.65 -4.88 -17.60
N LYS A 243 3.72 -3.65 -17.09
CA LYS A 243 3.78 -3.35 -15.66
C LYS A 243 2.60 -2.49 -15.24
N ASP A 244 2.06 -2.74 -14.05
CA ASP A 244 1.05 -1.90 -13.42
C ASP A 244 1.23 -1.86 -11.90
N THR A 245 1.28 -0.65 -11.35
CA THR A 245 1.64 -0.37 -9.95
C THR A 245 0.44 -0.09 -9.04
N ARG A 246 -0.80 -0.23 -9.55
CA ARG A 246 -2.01 -0.09 -8.72
C ARG A 246 -2.00 -1.10 -7.58
N GLN A 247 -1.91 -2.38 -7.93
CA GLN A 247 -1.46 -3.42 -6.99
C GLN A 247 0.07 -3.40 -6.93
N SER A 248 0.68 -3.98 -5.89
CA SER A 248 2.14 -4.24 -5.88
C SER A 248 2.63 -4.65 -7.27
N THR A 249 3.71 -4.05 -7.78
CA THR A 249 4.11 -4.07 -9.20
C THR A 249 3.71 -5.36 -9.93
N HIS A 250 2.54 -5.34 -10.58
CA HIS A 250 1.98 -6.47 -11.29
C HIS A 250 2.63 -6.54 -12.66
N ARG A 251 3.16 -7.71 -13.02
CA ARG A 251 3.95 -7.93 -14.23
C ARG A 251 3.31 -9.01 -15.06
N SER A 252 3.14 -8.75 -16.36
CA SER A 252 2.67 -9.78 -17.28
C SER A 252 3.73 -10.87 -17.48
N ILE A 253 3.28 -12.03 -17.95
CA ILE A 253 4.20 -13.02 -18.53
C ILE A 253 4.88 -12.36 -19.76
N PRO A 254 6.18 -12.59 -19.99
CA PRO A 254 6.86 -12.03 -21.15
C PRO A 254 6.15 -12.38 -22.47
N ASN A 255 5.94 -11.37 -23.32
CA ASN A 255 5.34 -11.47 -24.65
C ASN A 255 3.91 -12.07 -24.68
N SER A 256 3.19 -12.12 -23.56
CA SER A 256 1.88 -12.78 -23.48
C SER A 256 0.71 -11.90 -23.91
N ILE A 257 0.88 -10.58 -23.91
CA ILE A 257 -0.18 -9.60 -24.23
C ILE A 257 0.13 -9.05 -25.62
N THR A 258 -0.73 -9.33 -26.59
CA THR A 258 -0.59 -8.92 -28.01
C THR A 258 -1.82 -8.19 -28.54
N THR A 259 -2.87 -8.10 -27.71
CA THR A 259 -4.14 -7.44 -28.02
C THR A 259 -4.57 -6.59 -26.83
N GLU A 260 -5.33 -5.54 -27.10
CA GLU A 260 -5.87 -4.69 -26.04
C GLU A 260 -6.85 -5.45 -25.13
N GLN A 261 -7.56 -6.46 -25.65
CA GLN A 261 -8.39 -7.32 -24.81
C GLN A 261 -7.56 -8.05 -23.74
N GLN A 262 -6.43 -8.64 -24.11
CA GLN A 262 -5.53 -9.28 -23.15
C GLN A 262 -4.93 -8.27 -22.16
N PHE A 263 -4.69 -7.04 -22.62
CA PHE A 263 -4.26 -5.96 -21.73
C PHE A 263 -5.35 -5.60 -20.71
N ASN A 264 -6.60 -5.46 -21.15
CA ASN A 264 -7.77 -5.22 -20.29
C ASN A 264 -7.95 -6.34 -19.26
N GLU A 265 -7.74 -7.59 -19.65
CA GLU A 265 -7.74 -8.74 -18.74
C GLU A 265 -6.61 -8.64 -17.70
N PHE A 266 -5.40 -8.28 -18.14
CA PHE A 266 -4.24 -8.07 -17.28
C PHE A 266 -4.48 -6.98 -16.23
N ILE A 267 -4.99 -5.80 -16.63
CA ILE A 267 -5.27 -4.70 -15.70
C ILE A 267 -6.49 -4.94 -14.81
N SER A 268 -7.43 -5.76 -15.28
CA SER A 268 -8.56 -6.19 -14.46
C SER A 268 -8.15 -7.27 -13.45
N THR A 269 -6.94 -7.81 -13.54
CA THR A 269 -6.46 -8.89 -12.67
C THR A 269 -6.23 -8.42 -11.26
N CYS A 270 -7.25 -8.67 -10.43
CA CYS A 270 -7.18 -8.53 -8.99
C CYS A 270 -6.91 -9.89 -8.32
N ASN A 271 -5.98 -9.90 -7.37
CA ASN A 271 -5.75 -11.05 -6.48
C ASN A 271 -6.80 -11.16 -5.37
N SER A 272 -7.76 -10.23 -5.28
CA SER A 272 -8.84 -10.28 -4.30
C SER A 272 -9.90 -11.31 -4.71
N SER A 273 -10.00 -12.40 -3.94
CA SER A 273 -11.07 -13.41 -4.03
C SER A 273 -12.48 -12.86 -3.73
N ARG A 274 -12.58 -11.61 -3.26
CA ARG A 274 -13.81 -10.95 -2.81
C ARG A 274 -14.70 -10.48 -3.97
N VAL A 275 -14.15 -10.29 -5.16
CA VAL A 275 -14.91 -9.80 -6.32
C VAL A 275 -15.47 -10.98 -7.11
N ALA A 276 -16.80 -11.08 -7.17
CA ALA A 276 -17.47 -12.12 -7.95
C ALA A 276 -17.04 -12.06 -9.44
N PRO A 277 -16.68 -13.20 -10.08
CA PRO A 277 -16.20 -13.21 -11.46
C PRO A 277 -17.16 -12.54 -12.46
N ARG A 278 -18.48 -12.67 -12.25
CA ARG A 278 -19.49 -12.00 -13.12
C ARG A 278 -19.42 -10.48 -13.03
N TYR A 279 -19.18 -9.94 -11.84
CA TYR A 279 -19.08 -8.50 -11.63
C TYR A 279 -17.79 -7.96 -12.22
N ARG A 280 -16.67 -8.67 -12.03
CA ARG A 280 -15.41 -8.37 -12.70
C ARG A 280 -15.59 -8.37 -14.24
N ASN A 281 -16.19 -9.42 -14.79
CA ASN A 281 -16.45 -9.51 -16.24
C ASN A 281 -17.33 -8.37 -16.75
N TRP A 282 -18.34 -7.96 -15.97
CA TRP A 282 -19.17 -6.81 -16.31
C TRP A 282 -18.35 -5.52 -16.36
N ILE A 283 -17.50 -5.24 -15.37
CA ILE A 283 -16.67 -4.03 -15.39
C ILE A 283 -15.65 -4.08 -16.53
N SER A 284 -14.97 -5.22 -16.73
CA SER A 284 -14.03 -5.39 -17.84
C SER A 284 -14.70 -5.21 -19.21
N SER A 285 -16.00 -5.52 -19.33
CA SER A 285 -16.76 -5.31 -20.58
C SER A 285 -17.00 -3.83 -20.92
N LEU A 286 -16.78 -2.91 -19.98
CA LEU A 286 -16.86 -1.47 -20.22
C LEU A 286 -15.59 -0.92 -20.89
N LEU A 287 -14.48 -1.65 -20.84
CA LEU A 287 -13.22 -1.26 -21.47
C LEU A 287 -13.27 -1.48 -22.98
N ARG A 288 -12.81 -0.47 -23.72
CA ARG A 288 -12.66 -0.55 -25.18
C ARG A 288 -11.44 -1.38 -25.58
N THR A 289 -11.43 -1.80 -26.84
CA THR A 289 -10.39 -2.67 -27.41
C THR A 289 -9.91 -2.20 -28.79
N ASN A 290 -10.10 -0.91 -29.08
CA ASN A 290 -9.82 -0.31 -30.38
C ASN A 290 -8.87 0.89 -30.32
N HIS A 291 -8.06 1.00 -29.27
CA HIS A 291 -7.07 2.06 -29.14
C HIS A 291 -5.81 1.74 -29.94
N ARG A 292 -5.12 2.81 -30.35
CA ARG A 292 -3.74 2.68 -30.84
C ARG A 292 -2.83 2.30 -29.69
N ILE A 293 -1.79 1.53 -29.99
CA ILE A 293 -0.80 1.08 -29.01
C ILE A 293 0.48 1.86 -29.25
N LEU A 294 0.80 2.78 -28.33
CA LEU A 294 1.85 3.77 -28.50
C LEU A 294 2.89 3.62 -27.41
N LEU A 295 4.10 4.11 -27.66
CA LEU A 295 5.09 4.27 -26.60
C LEU A 295 4.62 5.34 -25.60
N THR A 296 4.56 4.99 -24.33
CA THR A 296 4.15 5.86 -23.22
C THR A 296 5.20 5.88 -22.11
N HIS A 297 5.27 6.97 -21.35
CA HIS A 297 6.07 7.07 -20.12
C HIS A 297 5.53 6.16 -19.01
N GLY A 298 4.20 6.11 -18.84
CA GLY A 298 3.53 5.17 -17.92
C GLY A 298 3.57 5.56 -16.44
N ASP A 299 4.29 6.62 -16.08
CA ASP A 299 4.28 7.23 -14.74
C ASP A 299 4.52 8.75 -14.77
N LEU A 300 3.82 9.47 -15.66
CA LEU A 300 4.05 10.89 -15.91
C LEU A 300 3.38 11.78 -14.84
N HIS A 301 4.12 12.26 -13.85
CA HIS A 301 3.58 13.23 -12.88
C HIS A 301 4.61 14.32 -12.51
N PRO A 302 4.21 15.41 -11.82
CA PRO A 302 5.09 16.56 -11.60
C PRO A 302 6.43 16.26 -10.91
N ALA A 303 6.54 15.20 -10.09
CA ALA A 303 7.81 14.84 -9.46
C ALA A 303 8.79 14.16 -10.46
N ASN A 304 8.26 13.56 -11.53
CA ASN A 304 9.03 12.92 -12.60
C ASN A 304 9.35 13.86 -13.77
N ILE A 305 9.08 15.16 -13.61
CA ILE A 305 9.39 16.20 -14.60
C ILE A 305 10.42 17.14 -13.97
N ILE A 306 11.54 17.36 -14.64
CA ILE A 306 12.57 18.32 -14.23
C ILE A 306 12.42 19.60 -15.05
N VAL A 307 12.45 20.75 -14.38
CA VAL A 307 12.42 22.07 -15.00
C VAL A 307 13.62 22.88 -14.58
N HIS A 308 14.25 23.50 -15.58
CA HIS A 308 15.32 24.45 -15.39
C HIS A 308 15.00 25.75 -16.12
N THR A 309 15.43 26.86 -15.53
CA THR A 309 15.36 28.18 -16.15
C THR A 309 16.78 28.71 -16.21
N ASP A 310 17.25 28.99 -17.43
CA ASP A 310 18.59 29.53 -17.64
C ASP A 310 18.66 31.04 -17.31
N ASP A 311 19.86 31.61 -17.41
CA ASP A 311 20.10 33.03 -17.14
C ASP A 311 19.33 33.97 -18.12
N ASP A 312 18.94 33.47 -19.30
CA ASP A 312 18.13 34.16 -20.30
C ASP A 312 16.61 33.98 -20.05
N ALA A 313 16.22 33.44 -18.90
CA ALA A 313 14.85 33.11 -18.52
C ALA A 313 14.17 32.09 -19.45
N ARG A 314 14.93 31.25 -20.16
CA ARG A 314 14.39 30.19 -21.00
C ARG A 314 14.16 28.95 -20.17
N ILE A 315 12.95 28.41 -20.30
CA ILE A 315 12.56 27.16 -19.64
C ILE A 315 12.98 25.97 -20.50
N SER A 316 13.66 25.02 -19.87
CA SER A 316 13.86 23.67 -20.38
C SER A 316 13.14 22.66 -19.49
N VAL A 317 12.70 21.56 -20.11
CA VAL A 317 11.96 20.48 -19.45
C VAL A 317 12.65 19.16 -19.77
N GLY A 318 12.67 18.26 -18.81
CA GLY A 318 13.09 16.87 -18.98
C GLY A 318 12.19 15.91 -18.21
N ILE A 319 12.13 14.66 -18.66
CA ILE A 319 11.32 13.62 -18.05
C ILE A 319 12.24 12.54 -17.50
N ILE A 320 12.04 12.15 -16.24
CA ILE A 320 12.83 11.15 -15.52
C ILE A 320 11.93 9.98 -15.10
N ASP A 321 12.56 8.93 -14.60
CA ASP A 321 11.90 7.72 -14.07
C ASP A 321 11.10 6.91 -15.10
N TRP A 322 11.82 6.37 -16.09
CA TRP A 322 11.26 5.63 -17.22
C TRP A 322 11.02 4.14 -16.92
N GLU A 323 10.96 3.75 -15.65
CA GLU A 323 10.87 2.34 -15.26
C GLU A 323 9.55 1.67 -15.63
N MET A 324 8.48 2.47 -15.74
CA MET A 324 7.12 2.06 -16.12
C MET A 324 6.83 2.21 -17.62
N ALA A 325 7.79 2.72 -18.39
CA ALA A 325 7.61 3.00 -19.79
C ALA A 325 7.48 1.75 -20.65
N GLY A 326 6.77 1.88 -21.76
CA GLY A 326 6.49 0.78 -22.67
C GLY A 326 5.41 1.10 -23.68
N TYR A 327 5.07 0.11 -24.50
CA TYR A 327 3.98 0.20 -25.46
C TYR A 327 2.66 -0.19 -24.81
N TYR A 328 1.76 0.80 -24.68
CA TYR A 328 0.46 0.66 -24.01
C TYR A 328 -0.64 1.36 -24.83
N PRO A 329 -1.93 1.09 -24.53
CA PRO A 329 -3.03 1.83 -25.15
C PRO A 329 -2.85 3.34 -25.00
N GLU A 330 -3.24 4.09 -26.02
CA GLU A 330 -2.97 5.53 -26.12
C GLU A 330 -3.58 6.39 -24.99
N TYR A 331 -4.62 5.89 -24.30
CA TYR A 331 -5.23 6.51 -23.12
C TYR A 331 -4.39 6.39 -21.84
N TRP A 332 -3.47 5.42 -21.80
CA TRP A 332 -2.72 5.04 -20.60
C TRP A 332 -1.91 6.21 -20.04
N GLU A 333 -1.38 7.08 -20.91
CA GLU A 333 -0.61 8.26 -20.51
C GLU A 333 -1.46 9.26 -19.71
N MET A 334 -2.68 9.59 -20.17
CA MET A 334 -3.59 10.48 -19.45
C MET A 334 -4.03 9.88 -18.13
N LEU A 335 -4.35 8.58 -18.14
CA LEU A 335 -4.72 7.85 -16.92
C LEU A 335 -3.61 7.95 -15.88
N LYS A 336 -2.38 7.59 -16.24
CA LYS A 336 -1.23 7.62 -15.32
C LYS A 336 -0.88 9.05 -14.90
N ALA A 337 -1.04 10.04 -15.78
CA ALA A 337 -0.85 11.44 -15.44
C ALA A 337 -1.85 11.99 -14.42
N LEU A 338 -3.00 11.34 -14.26
CA LEU A 338 -4.03 11.69 -13.28
C LEU A 338 -3.97 10.85 -12.00
N ASN A 339 -2.99 9.94 -11.85
CA ASN A 339 -2.87 9.11 -10.64
C ASN A 339 -2.61 9.92 -9.38
N THR A 340 -1.86 11.02 -9.49
CA THR A 340 -1.51 11.88 -8.36
C THR A 340 -2.54 12.99 -8.11
N ARG A 341 -3.66 13.00 -8.85
CA ARG A 341 -4.70 14.03 -8.73
C ARG A 341 -5.48 13.89 -7.42
N ALA A 342 -5.30 14.87 -6.55
CA ALA A 342 -6.08 15.04 -5.33
C ALA A 342 -7.55 15.42 -5.64
N VAL A 343 -8.41 15.23 -4.64
CA VAL A 343 -9.79 15.75 -4.65
C VAL A 343 -9.88 17.22 -4.24
N ASP A 344 -8.76 17.82 -3.84
CA ASP A 344 -8.65 19.23 -3.49
C ASP A 344 -7.97 20.04 -4.60
N ASP A 345 -8.12 21.37 -4.53
CA ASP A 345 -7.60 22.31 -5.53
C ASP A 345 -6.23 22.91 -5.14
N ARG A 346 -5.36 22.12 -4.49
CA ARG A 346 -4.03 22.61 -4.10
C ARG A 346 -3.06 22.80 -5.27
N SER A 347 -3.35 22.19 -6.41
CA SER A 347 -2.54 22.32 -7.62
C SER A 347 -3.45 22.32 -8.84
N ASP A 348 -3.24 23.28 -9.73
CA ASP A 348 -3.90 23.40 -11.03
C ASP A 348 -3.18 22.61 -12.13
N TRP A 349 -2.11 21.85 -11.82
CA TRP A 349 -1.32 21.08 -12.80
C TRP A 349 -2.16 20.30 -13.82
N TRP A 350 -3.25 19.68 -13.36
CA TRP A 350 -4.14 18.85 -14.17
C TRP A 350 -4.83 19.62 -15.30
N ASP A 351 -5.00 20.93 -15.14
CA ASP A 351 -5.59 21.81 -16.17
C ASP A 351 -4.58 22.15 -17.28
N TRP A 352 -3.30 21.85 -17.05
CA TRP A 352 -2.18 22.12 -17.95
C TRP A 352 -1.57 20.86 -18.54
N LEU A 353 -2.28 19.73 -18.51
CA LEU A 353 -1.83 18.51 -19.15
C LEU A 353 -1.62 18.71 -20.67
N PRO A 354 -0.61 18.05 -21.27
CA PRO A 354 -0.33 18.17 -22.70
C PRO A 354 -1.51 17.73 -23.59
N PRO A 355 -1.95 18.53 -24.58
CA PRO A 355 -3.10 18.20 -25.41
C PRO A 355 -3.02 16.85 -26.14
N SER A 356 -1.81 16.40 -26.53
CA SER A 356 -1.58 15.16 -27.25
C SER A 356 -1.95 13.88 -26.50
N ILE A 357 -2.12 13.96 -25.18
CA ILE A 357 -2.51 12.83 -24.33
C ILE A 357 -3.99 12.87 -23.91
N LEU A 358 -4.71 13.97 -24.14
CA LEU A 358 -6.08 14.16 -23.68
C LEU A 358 -7.13 13.46 -24.58
N GLY A 359 -8.37 13.40 -24.07
CA GLY A 359 -9.55 12.89 -24.81
C GLY A 359 -10.06 11.52 -24.35
N TYR A 360 -9.57 11.02 -23.22
CA TYR A 360 -9.88 9.68 -22.70
C TYR A 360 -10.54 9.71 -21.31
N ASP A 361 -11.41 10.70 -21.07
CA ASP A 361 -12.08 10.89 -19.78
C ASP A 361 -12.91 9.66 -19.37
N ILE A 362 -13.53 8.98 -20.34
CA ILE A 362 -14.35 7.79 -20.09
C ILE A 362 -13.48 6.65 -19.58
N GLU A 363 -12.32 6.41 -20.21
CA GLU A 363 -11.35 5.40 -19.81
C GLU A 363 -10.84 5.67 -18.40
N VAL A 364 -10.53 6.94 -18.07
CA VAL A 364 -10.11 7.33 -16.71
C VAL A 364 -11.20 7.08 -15.68
N VAL A 365 -12.46 7.39 -16.00
CA VAL A 365 -13.60 7.16 -15.08
C VAL A 365 -13.82 5.67 -14.85
N ILE A 366 -13.79 4.85 -15.90
CA ILE A 366 -13.93 3.40 -15.79
C ILE A 366 -12.77 2.83 -14.96
N ASP A 367 -11.55 3.30 -15.20
CA ASP A 367 -10.36 2.81 -14.51
C ASP A 367 -10.39 3.15 -13.01
N ARG A 368 -10.75 4.38 -12.64
CA ARG A 368 -10.94 4.77 -11.23
C ARG A 368 -12.06 3.99 -10.56
N TYR A 369 -13.13 3.69 -11.29
CA TYR A 369 -14.18 2.82 -10.79
C TYR A 369 -13.67 1.39 -10.58
N MET A 370 -12.91 0.84 -11.52
CA MET A 370 -12.26 -0.46 -11.40
C MET A 370 -11.34 -0.53 -10.19
N GLU A 371 -10.47 0.46 -10.01
CA GLU A 371 -9.54 0.54 -8.88
C GLU A 371 -10.29 0.45 -7.54
N LYS A 372 -11.38 1.23 -7.40
CA LYS A 372 -12.21 1.22 -6.21
C LYS A 372 -13.00 -0.08 -6.04
N ALA A 373 -13.61 -0.57 -7.11
CA ALA A 373 -14.52 -1.72 -7.08
C ALA A 373 -13.77 -3.05 -6.94
N LEU A 374 -12.55 -3.13 -7.48
CA LEU A 374 -11.70 -4.31 -7.41
C LEU A 374 -10.72 -4.26 -6.24
N GLY A 375 -10.63 -3.15 -5.50
CA GLY A 375 -9.72 -3.03 -4.35
C GLY A 375 -8.24 -3.11 -4.75
N LEU A 376 -7.88 -2.54 -5.91
CA LEU A 376 -6.54 -2.63 -6.49
C LEU A 376 -5.50 -1.76 -5.76
N TRP A 377 -5.64 -1.48 -4.46
CA TRP A 377 -4.75 -0.57 -3.71
C TRP A 377 -3.49 -1.28 -3.22
N CYS A 378 -2.32 -0.70 -3.50
CA CYS A 378 -1.10 -0.98 -2.75
C CYS A 378 -1.22 -0.37 -1.34
N LYS A 379 -1.21 -1.19 -0.27
CA LYS A 379 -1.14 -0.71 1.13
C LYS A 379 0.19 -0.04 1.48
N ASN A 380 1.18 -0.02 0.57
CA ASN A 380 2.45 0.68 0.71
C ASN A 380 2.57 1.79 -0.35
N GLY A 381 2.27 3.03 0.03
CA GLY A 381 3.17 4.14 -0.30
C GLY A 381 2.87 5.08 -1.48
N TYR A 382 1.70 5.05 -2.12
CA TYR A 382 1.28 6.15 -3.02
C TYR A 382 0.09 6.93 -2.44
N HIS A 383 0.17 7.29 -1.16
CA HIS A 383 -0.62 8.41 -0.67
C HIS A 383 0.11 9.70 -1.04
N LEU A 384 -0.58 10.56 -1.80
CA LEU A 384 -0.40 12.02 -1.88
C LEU A 384 0.58 12.58 -0.83
N TRP A 385 1.86 12.67 -1.18
CA TRP A 385 2.82 13.41 -0.37
C TRP A 385 2.68 14.90 -0.71
N GLN A 386 2.40 15.73 0.29
CA GLN A 386 2.33 17.17 0.13
C GLN A 386 3.65 17.81 0.56
N PHE A 387 4.13 18.73 -0.25
CA PHE A 387 5.26 19.58 0.10
C PHE A 387 4.77 20.68 1.04
N GLY A 388 5.38 20.79 2.23
CA GLY A 388 5.29 21.94 3.13
C GLY A 388 6.68 22.45 3.48
N ASP A 389 6.78 23.72 3.89
CA ASP A 389 8.03 24.52 3.99
C ASP A 389 9.13 24.01 4.95
N ALA A 390 8.99 22.81 5.55
CA ALA A 390 9.97 22.22 6.47
C ALA A 390 10.50 20.82 6.05
N GLY A 391 10.25 20.39 4.81
CA GLY A 391 10.52 19.02 4.34
C GLY A 391 9.28 18.12 4.47
N TRP A 392 9.44 16.81 4.25
CA TRP A 392 8.34 15.83 4.22
C TRP A 392 7.47 15.92 5.48
N ILE A 393 6.26 16.45 5.33
CA ILE A 393 5.23 16.45 6.36
C ILE A 393 4.21 15.41 5.91
N GLU A 394 4.02 14.37 6.73
CA GLU A 394 2.85 13.50 6.66
C GLU A 394 1.60 14.41 6.62
N PRO A 395 0.73 14.33 5.60
CA PRO A 395 -0.48 15.12 5.61
C PRO A 395 -1.23 14.77 6.89
N GLN A 396 -1.35 15.73 7.80
CA GLN A 396 -2.33 15.60 8.87
C GLN A 396 -3.66 15.34 8.18
N ARG A 397 -4.27 14.23 8.55
CA ARG A 397 -5.37 13.56 7.85
C ARG A 397 -6.69 14.37 7.97
N ASP A 398 -6.63 15.65 8.33
CA ASP A 398 -7.72 16.55 8.73
C ASP A 398 -8.18 17.51 7.62
N SER A 399 -8.70 16.95 6.53
CA SER A 399 -9.82 17.55 5.77
C SER A 399 -10.10 16.71 4.52
N ILE A 400 -10.74 15.56 4.74
CA ILE A 400 -11.86 14.96 4.01
C ILE A 400 -12.06 13.58 4.65
N PHE A 401 -13.08 13.49 5.52
CA PHE A 401 -13.57 12.31 6.24
C PHE A 401 -12.51 11.42 6.94
N HIS A 402 -12.14 11.83 8.15
CA HIS A 402 -11.32 11.04 9.08
C HIS A 402 -12.05 9.88 9.75
N VAL A 403 -11.37 8.73 9.79
CA VAL A 403 -11.09 8.06 11.08
C VAL A 403 -9.58 7.75 11.15
N SER A 404 -8.89 8.49 12.02
CA SER A 404 -7.52 8.32 12.57
C SER A 404 -7.45 7.15 13.57
N PHE A 405 -6.33 6.58 14.06
CA PHE A 405 -4.86 6.43 13.86
C PHE A 405 -4.44 5.59 15.13
N SER A 406 -3.39 4.76 15.19
CA SER A 406 -2.01 5.22 15.44
C SER A 406 -1.01 4.05 15.53
N ILE A 407 0.15 4.35 14.98
CA ILE A 407 1.40 3.61 14.77
C ILE A 407 2.19 3.37 16.07
N ALA A 408 3.03 2.31 16.09
CA ALA A 408 4.42 2.41 16.57
C ALA A 408 5.32 1.48 15.75
N ALA A 409 6.36 2.04 15.12
CA ALA A 409 7.36 1.33 14.33
C ALA A 409 8.68 1.17 15.11
N SER A 410 9.32 0.01 14.99
CA SER A 410 10.79 -0.22 14.97
C SER A 410 11.00 -1.74 14.89
N THR A 411 11.88 -2.36 14.11
CA THR A 411 13.25 -2.03 13.66
C THR A 411 13.60 -2.80 12.37
N ALA A 412 14.64 -2.32 11.69
CA ALA A 412 15.16 -2.76 10.40
C ALA A 412 15.81 -4.17 10.33
N GLU A 413 15.62 -4.78 9.15
CA GLU A 413 16.53 -5.63 8.33
C GLU A 413 17.32 -6.80 8.94
N ALA A 414 17.00 -8.04 8.51
CA ALA A 414 17.97 -9.02 7.97
C ALA A 414 17.27 -10.21 7.27
N TRP A 415 17.39 -10.22 5.94
CA TRP A 415 17.40 -11.33 4.98
C TRP A 415 17.40 -12.77 5.53
N ILE A 416 16.28 -13.45 5.33
CA ILE A 416 16.05 -14.78 4.73
C ILE A 416 14.53 -14.76 4.42
N ARG A 417 14.08 -15.21 3.24
CA ARG A 417 12.65 -15.50 3.03
C ARG A 417 12.26 -16.62 4.00
N LEU A 418 11.89 -16.29 5.24
CA LEU A 418 11.18 -17.19 6.13
C LEU A 418 9.70 -17.14 5.74
N PRO A 419 9.04 -18.30 5.56
CA PRO A 419 7.60 -18.37 5.39
C PRO A 419 6.89 -17.51 6.44
N MET A 420 6.26 -16.42 5.99
CA MET A 420 5.38 -15.62 6.84
C MET A 420 4.33 -16.55 7.46
N PRO A 421 4.05 -16.44 8.77
CA PRO A 421 3.02 -17.28 9.38
C PRO A 421 1.66 -16.92 8.78
N THR A 422 1.08 -17.85 8.04
CA THR A 422 -0.32 -17.77 7.60
C THR A 422 -1.14 -18.54 8.60
N ALA A 423 -2.17 -17.92 9.19
CA ALA A 423 -3.08 -18.63 10.06
C ALA A 423 -4.51 -18.62 9.53
N THR A 424 -5.23 -19.71 9.77
CA THR A 424 -6.65 -19.81 9.47
C THR A 424 -7.43 -19.86 10.78
N LEU A 425 -8.41 -18.97 10.92
CA LEU A 425 -9.39 -18.98 12.00
C LEU A 425 -10.68 -19.65 11.53
N ALA A 426 -11.19 -20.57 12.34
CA ALA A 426 -12.43 -21.30 12.08
C ALA A 426 -13.16 -21.65 13.39
N VAL A 427 -14.47 -21.92 13.31
CA VAL A 427 -15.25 -22.49 14.41
C VAL A 427 -15.37 -24.00 14.23
N ALA A 428 -14.90 -24.77 15.21
CA ALA A 428 -15.09 -26.21 15.29
C ALA A 428 -16.34 -26.55 16.12
N ILE A 429 -17.27 -27.30 15.53
CA ILE A 429 -18.55 -27.68 16.14
C ILE A 429 -18.55 -29.19 16.40
N TYR A 430 -18.70 -29.59 17.66
CA TYR A 430 -18.69 -30.99 18.09
C TYR A 430 -20.09 -31.50 18.40
N ARG A 431 -20.34 -32.78 18.08
CA ARG A 431 -21.58 -33.47 18.41
C ARG A 431 -21.83 -33.49 19.92
N PRO A 432 -23.09 -33.29 20.34
CA PRO A 432 -23.46 -33.33 21.75
C PRO A 432 -23.15 -34.68 22.37
N GLN A 433 -22.79 -34.68 23.66
CA GLN A 433 -22.89 -35.88 24.51
C GLN A 433 -24.34 -35.99 24.99
N GLU A 434 -24.84 -37.21 25.21
CA GLU A 434 -26.24 -37.51 25.52
C GLU A 434 -26.91 -36.42 26.39
N ASN A 435 -27.97 -35.79 25.86
CA ASN A 435 -28.74 -34.66 26.43
C ASN A 435 -28.05 -33.28 26.58
N SER A 436 -26.94 -32.99 25.88
CA SER A 436 -26.31 -31.64 25.84
C SER A 436 -26.49 -30.92 24.49
N LYS A 437 -26.23 -29.60 24.43
CA LYS A 437 -26.13 -28.82 23.17
C LYS A 437 -24.79 -29.09 22.47
N SER A 438 -24.72 -28.85 21.16
CA SER A 438 -23.47 -28.96 20.38
C SER A 438 -22.39 -28.04 20.93
N HIS A 439 -21.19 -28.56 21.21
CA HIS A 439 -20.08 -27.78 21.79
C HIS A 439 -19.33 -27.02 20.71
N TRP A 440 -19.10 -25.72 20.89
CA TRP A 440 -18.38 -24.86 19.94
C TRP A 440 -17.01 -24.48 20.50
N ALA A 441 -16.03 -24.37 19.60
CA ALA A 441 -14.69 -23.93 19.92
C ALA A 441 -14.12 -23.10 18.77
N LEU A 442 -13.29 -22.11 19.09
CA LEU A 442 -12.48 -21.40 18.10
C LEU A 442 -11.21 -22.20 17.83
N TRP A 443 -10.93 -22.44 16.56
CA TRP A 443 -9.76 -23.14 16.07
C TRP A 443 -8.89 -22.17 15.28
N LEU A 444 -7.66 -21.96 15.76
CA LEU A 444 -6.62 -21.19 15.10
C LEU A 444 -5.55 -22.16 14.61
N SER A 445 -5.36 -22.27 13.30
CA SER A 445 -4.33 -23.10 12.67
C SER A 445 -3.23 -22.20 12.14
N VAL A 446 -2.08 -22.13 12.80
CA VAL A 446 -0.96 -21.25 12.44
C VAL A 446 0.10 -22.06 11.70
N THR A 447 0.45 -21.67 10.48
CA THR A 447 1.51 -22.32 9.71
C THR A 447 2.76 -21.45 9.71
N THR A 448 3.80 -21.87 10.44
CA THR A 448 5.09 -21.16 10.49
C THR A 448 6.18 -22.08 9.93
N ASP A 449 6.94 -21.63 8.94
CA ASP A 449 8.03 -22.42 8.32
C ASP A 449 7.62 -23.82 7.81
N GLY A 450 6.34 -23.99 7.41
CA GLY A 450 5.78 -25.26 6.97
C GLY A 450 5.37 -26.21 8.09
N VAL A 451 5.52 -25.80 9.35
CA VAL A 451 5.01 -26.50 10.54
C VAL A 451 3.64 -25.91 10.89
N VAL A 452 2.63 -26.76 10.98
CA VAL A 452 1.26 -26.37 11.36
C VAL A 452 1.07 -26.58 12.85
N GLU A 453 0.73 -25.51 13.56
CA GLU A 453 0.29 -25.53 14.95
C GLU A 453 -1.23 -25.31 15.02
N ASP A 454 -1.97 -26.31 15.50
CA ASP A 454 -3.42 -26.24 15.69
C ASP A 454 -3.77 -25.95 17.15
N ILE A 455 -4.40 -24.81 17.41
CA ILE A 455 -4.80 -24.37 18.75
C ILE A 455 -6.32 -24.24 18.81
N ILE A 456 -6.94 -24.86 19.81
CA ILE A 456 -8.37 -24.81 20.07
C ILE A 456 -8.60 -24.07 21.39
N TYR A 457 -9.45 -23.05 21.35
CA TYR A 457 -9.93 -22.32 22.53
C TYR A 457 -11.41 -22.58 22.71
N HIS A 458 -11.79 -22.96 23.92
CA HIS A 458 -13.19 -23.17 24.24
C HIS A 458 -13.51 -22.89 25.70
N ALA A 459 -14.67 -22.29 25.93
CA ALA A 459 -15.28 -22.25 27.25
C ALA A 459 -15.81 -23.66 27.58
N ALA A 460 -15.15 -24.34 28.50
CA ALA A 460 -15.46 -25.70 28.94
C ALA A 460 -16.02 -25.70 30.37
N GLY A 461 -16.90 -26.66 30.67
CA GLY A 461 -17.55 -26.78 31.97
C GLY A 461 -19.08 -26.73 31.86
N GLU A 462 -19.76 -26.69 33.00
CA GLU A 462 -21.22 -26.54 33.05
C GLU A 462 -21.61 -25.06 32.96
N PRO A 463 -22.78 -24.73 32.38
CA PRO A 463 -23.31 -23.37 32.39
C PRO A 463 -23.34 -22.80 33.81
N GLY A 464 -22.68 -21.65 34.00
CA GLY A 464 -22.50 -21.03 35.32
C GLY A 464 -21.18 -21.35 36.03
N ALA A 465 -20.37 -22.26 35.47
CA ALA A 465 -19.04 -22.60 35.96
C ALA A 465 -18.06 -22.89 34.80
N LEU A 466 -18.18 -22.13 33.71
CA LEU A 466 -17.31 -22.24 32.55
C LEU A 466 -15.91 -21.71 32.86
N ALA A 467 -14.90 -22.38 32.33
CA ALA A 467 -13.49 -21.99 32.33
C ALA A 467 -12.96 -22.01 30.89
N LEU A 468 -12.02 -21.12 30.58
CA LEU A 468 -11.33 -21.13 29.29
C LEU A 468 -10.32 -22.28 29.29
N GLU A 469 -10.51 -23.25 28.40
CA GLU A 469 -9.56 -24.32 28.13
C GLU A 469 -8.90 -24.10 26.77
N ILE A 470 -7.58 -24.29 26.71
CA ILE A 470 -6.77 -24.21 25.49
C ILE A 470 -6.17 -25.58 25.22
N ARG A 471 -6.30 -26.07 23.98
CA ARG A 471 -5.80 -27.40 23.56
C ARG A 471 -5.03 -27.29 22.25
N HIS A 472 -3.84 -27.88 22.19
CA HIS A 472 -3.04 -27.95 20.96
C HIS A 472 -3.35 -29.25 20.22
N HIS A 473 -4.41 -29.25 19.40
CA HIS A 473 -4.91 -30.44 18.71
C HIS A 473 -5.70 -30.06 17.46
N ASN A 474 -5.55 -30.82 16.38
CA ASN A 474 -6.36 -30.61 15.16
C ASN A 474 -7.81 -31.10 15.37
N PRO A 475 -8.85 -30.25 15.21
CA PRO A 475 -10.23 -30.66 15.45
C PRO A 475 -10.71 -31.78 14.51
N ARG A 476 -10.14 -31.90 13.30
CA ARG A 476 -10.50 -32.93 12.30
C ARG A 476 -10.19 -34.36 12.75
N GLN A 477 -9.28 -34.53 13.72
CA GLN A 477 -8.91 -35.84 14.25
C GLN A 477 -9.88 -36.32 15.35
N SER A 478 -10.78 -35.46 15.84
CA SER A 478 -11.79 -35.85 16.83
C SER A 478 -12.95 -36.60 16.19
N ARG A 479 -13.30 -37.79 16.71
CA ARG A 479 -14.50 -38.54 16.25
C ARG A 479 -15.82 -37.81 16.50
N ARG A 480 -15.79 -36.77 17.36
CA ARG A 480 -16.95 -35.95 17.71
C ARG A 480 -17.11 -34.71 16.84
N ILE A 481 -16.15 -34.36 15.98
CA ILE A 481 -16.30 -33.19 15.11
C ILE A 481 -17.52 -33.41 14.19
N SER A 482 -18.40 -32.43 14.15
CA SER A 482 -19.59 -32.42 13.31
C SER A 482 -19.37 -31.55 12.08
N GLN A 483 -18.89 -30.33 12.29
CA GLN A 483 -18.66 -29.35 11.23
C GLN A 483 -17.52 -28.41 11.63
N ILE A 484 -16.86 -27.85 10.61
CA ILE A 484 -15.93 -26.73 10.76
C ILE A 484 -16.44 -25.62 9.86
N ILE A 485 -16.68 -24.45 10.43
CA ILE A 485 -17.08 -23.25 9.68
C ILE A 485 -15.85 -22.34 9.64
N TYR A 486 -15.34 -22.11 8.44
CA TYR A 486 -14.23 -21.20 8.21
C TYR A 486 -14.66 -19.75 8.52
N VAL A 487 -13.79 -18.96 9.15
CA VAL A 487 -14.10 -17.60 9.62
C VAL A 487 -13.25 -16.52 8.95
N SER A 488 -11.93 -16.72 8.84
CA SER A 488 -11.00 -15.75 8.25
C SER A 488 -9.63 -16.37 8.04
N ASP A 489 -8.89 -15.90 7.03
CA ASP A 489 -7.43 -16.05 7.00
C ASP A 489 -6.77 -14.83 7.66
N LEU A 490 -5.66 -15.07 8.34
CA LEU A 490 -4.86 -14.09 9.07
C LEU A 490 -3.45 -14.10 8.46
N ASP A 491 -3.17 -13.06 7.69
CA ASP A 491 -1.95 -12.95 6.88
C ASP A 491 -0.86 -12.10 7.55
N SER A 492 -1.08 -11.66 8.79
CA SER A 492 -0.12 -10.87 9.56
C SER A 492 0.06 -11.39 10.99
N GLU A 493 1.30 -11.36 11.49
CA GLU A 493 1.60 -11.71 12.89
C GLU A 493 0.84 -10.84 13.89
N ARG A 494 0.56 -9.59 13.51
CA ARG A 494 -0.25 -8.68 14.32
C ARG A 494 -1.68 -9.22 14.48
N ASP A 495 -2.33 -9.60 13.38
CA ASP A 495 -3.71 -10.09 13.41
C ASP A 495 -3.80 -11.43 14.16
N ILE A 496 -2.80 -12.31 13.98
CA ILE A 496 -2.69 -13.57 14.74
C ILE A 496 -2.58 -13.31 16.24
N GLN A 497 -1.76 -12.33 16.64
CA GLN A 497 -1.61 -11.97 18.06
C GLN A 497 -2.86 -11.28 18.61
N GLU A 498 -3.51 -10.42 17.83
CA GLU A 498 -4.74 -9.73 18.22
C GLU A 498 -5.90 -10.71 18.42
N VAL A 499 -6.03 -11.72 17.54
CA VAL A 499 -6.97 -12.84 17.74
C VAL A 499 -6.67 -13.60 19.04
N ARG A 500 -5.39 -13.93 19.31
CA ARG A 500 -5.00 -14.60 20.57
C ARG A 500 -5.35 -13.77 21.79
N ASP A 501 -5.02 -12.48 21.79
CA ASP A 501 -5.28 -11.56 22.89
C ASP A 501 -6.79 -11.41 23.16
N ILE A 502 -7.61 -11.32 22.11
CA ILE A 502 -9.07 -11.29 22.24
C ILE A 502 -9.57 -12.59 22.86
N MET A 503 -9.09 -13.75 22.40
CA MET A 503 -9.53 -15.06 22.91
C MET A 503 -9.10 -15.31 24.35
N ASP A 504 -7.91 -14.84 24.74
CA ASP A 504 -7.40 -14.94 26.11
C ASP A 504 -8.09 -13.98 27.09
N SER A 505 -8.52 -12.81 26.61
CA SER A 505 -9.15 -11.76 27.44
C SER A 505 -10.67 -11.75 27.41
N GLN A 506 -11.31 -12.58 26.56
CA GLN A 506 -12.75 -12.66 26.43
C GLN A 506 -13.41 -13.07 27.76
N PRO A 507 -14.34 -12.28 28.31
CA PRO A 507 -14.95 -12.57 29.60
C PRO A 507 -15.84 -13.82 29.56
N LEU A 508 -15.78 -14.61 30.64
CA LEU A 508 -16.70 -15.72 30.90
C LEU A 508 -17.85 -15.25 31.77
N LEU A 509 -19.07 -15.22 31.23
CA LEU A 509 -20.27 -14.71 31.89
C LEU A 509 -21.01 -15.81 32.67
N ASN A 510 -20.34 -16.39 33.66
CA ASN A 510 -20.87 -17.47 34.52
C ASN A 510 -22.07 -17.05 35.39
N ASP A 511 -22.33 -15.76 35.49
CA ASP A 511 -23.48 -15.15 36.14
C ASP A 511 -24.77 -15.20 35.30
N ILE A 512 -24.70 -15.66 34.04
CA ILE A 512 -25.85 -15.82 33.14
C ILE A 512 -26.10 -17.33 32.88
N PRO A 513 -27.15 -17.95 33.47
CA PRO A 513 -27.37 -19.40 33.38
C PRO A 513 -27.57 -19.97 31.97
N VAL A 514 -28.02 -19.13 31.03
CA VAL A 514 -28.29 -19.53 29.63
C VAL A 514 -27.10 -19.29 28.71
N TRP A 515 -26.04 -18.62 29.18
CA TRP A 515 -24.87 -18.27 28.39
C TRP A 515 -23.89 -19.45 28.35
N GLY A 516 -23.54 -19.87 27.14
CA GLY A 516 -22.74 -21.08 26.92
C GLY A 516 -21.53 -20.85 26.02
N CYS A 517 -20.87 -21.97 25.66
CA CYS A 517 -19.71 -21.96 24.76
C CYS A 517 -20.00 -21.32 23.39
N GLN A 518 -21.24 -21.42 22.90
CA GLN A 518 -21.64 -20.84 21.62
C GLN A 518 -21.72 -19.30 21.70
N ASP A 519 -22.26 -18.76 22.81
CA ASP A 519 -22.32 -17.32 23.04
C ASP A 519 -20.92 -16.73 23.21
N TRP A 520 -20.04 -17.42 23.93
CA TRP A 520 -18.63 -17.02 24.06
C TRP A 520 -17.94 -16.92 22.70
N VAL A 521 -18.11 -17.92 21.82
CA VAL A 521 -17.55 -17.90 20.46
C VAL A 521 -18.12 -16.74 19.63
N MET A 522 -19.44 -16.54 19.65
CA MET A 522 -20.07 -15.48 18.87
C MET A 522 -19.66 -14.08 19.34
N GLU A 523 -19.53 -13.86 20.65
CA GLU A 523 -19.08 -12.57 21.20
C GLU A 523 -17.60 -12.31 20.93
N ALA A 524 -16.75 -13.34 20.95
CA ALA A 524 -15.34 -13.21 20.57
C ALA A 524 -15.20 -12.82 19.09
N LEU A 525 -15.94 -13.48 18.20
CA LEU A 525 -15.91 -13.18 16.76
C LEU A 525 -16.53 -11.80 16.43
N ASP A 526 -17.61 -11.40 17.10
CA ASP A 526 -18.15 -10.04 16.98
C ASP A 526 -17.13 -8.98 17.44
N THR A 527 -16.31 -9.30 18.46
CA THR A 527 -15.24 -8.40 18.91
C THR A 527 -14.11 -8.32 17.90
N MET A 528 -13.70 -9.45 17.31
CA MET A 528 -12.68 -9.48 16.25
C MET A 528 -13.12 -8.73 14.98
N ASP A 529 -14.42 -8.77 14.65
CA ASP A 529 -15.02 -8.01 13.54
C ASP A 529 -15.04 -6.49 13.85
N GLU A 530 -15.40 -6.11 15.08
CA GLU A 530 -15.39 -4.70 15.53
C GLU A 530 -13.97 -4.09 15.56
N GLU A 531 -12.94 -4.89 15.84
CA GLU A 531 -11.52 -4.49 15.81
C GLU A 531 -10.90 -4.65 14.40
N GLU A 532 -11.70 -4.99 13.39
CA GLU A 532 -11.29 -5.14 11.97
C GLU A 532 -10.21 -6.22 11.73
N VAL A 533 -10.18 -7.25 12.58
CA VAL A 533 -9.23 -8.38 12.51
C VAL A 533 -9.74 -9.50 11.59
N LEU A 534 -11.06 -9.65 11.47
CA LEU A 534 -11.67 -10.64 10.57
C LEU A 534 -11.75 -10.10 9.14
N ASP A 535 -11.51 -10.99 8.17
CA ASP A 535 -11.67 -10.68 6.77
C ASP A 535 -13.16 -10.67 6.33
N THR A 536 -13.39 -10.42 5.04
CA THR A 536 -14.74 -10.29 4.48
C THR A 536 -15.54 -11.60 4.39
N THR A 537 -14.99 -12.73 4.82
CA THR A 537 -15.70 -14.01 4.87
C THR A 537 -16.53 -14.16 6.15
N TRP A 538 -16.27 -13.34 7.18
CA TRP A 538 -17.02 -13.35 8.44
C TRP A 538 -18.53 -13.19 8.28
N PRO A 539 -19.10 -12.28 7.45
CA PRO A 539 -20.55 -12.17 7.29
C PRO A 539 -21.23 -13.46 6.83
N GLU A 540 -20.60 -14.20 5.91
CA GLU A 540 -21.09 -15.50 5.44
C GLU A 540 -20.92 -16.59 6.52
N ALA A 541 -19.75 -16.63 7.17
CA ALA A 541 -19.49 -17.53 8.30
C ALA A 541 -20.49 -17.31 9.45
N LYS A 542 -20.82 -16.05 9.75
CA LYS A 542 -21.80 -15.62 10.75
C LYS A 542 -23.20 -16.10 10.39
N GLU A 543 -23.60 -16.00 9.13
CA GLU A 543 -24.88 -16.55 8.67
C GLU A 543 -24.96 -18.08 8.86
N GLN A 544 -23.89 -18.80 8.49
CA GLN A 544 -23.80 -20.25 8.68
C GLN A 544 -23.83 -20.63 10.17
N LEU A 545 -23.09 -19.92 11.03
CA LEU A 545 -23.09 -20.13 12.47
C LEU A 545 -24.47 -19.86 13.06
N MET A 546 -25.13 -18.77 12.67
CA MET A 546 -26.48 -18.45 13.14
C MET A 546 -27.52 -19.48 12.70
N ALA A 547 -27.35 -20.10 11.53
CA ALA A 547 -28.19 -21.20 11.07
C ALA A 547 -27.98 -22.48 11.90
N VAL A 548 -26.73 -22.77 12.31
CA VAL A 548 -26.42 -23.88 13.21
C VAL A 548 -26.87 -23.60 14.65
N PHE A 549 -26.80 -22.34 15.12
CA PHE A 549 -27.19 -21.93 16.47
C PHE A 549 -28.70 -22.06 16.75
N LYS A 550 -29.53 -21.94 15.69
CA LYS A 550 -31.00 -22.03 15.77
C LYS A 550 -31.55 -23.48 15.75
N ASN A 551 -30.70 -24.46 15.44
CA ASN A 551 -31.02 -25.89 15.42
C ASN A 551 -30.39 -26.60 16.62
#